data_AF-A0A352MEJ5-F1
#
_entry.id   AF-A0A352MEJ5-F1
#
_cell.length_a   1.000
_cell.length_b   1.000
_cell.length_c   1.000
_cell.angle_alpha   90.00
_cell.angle_beta   90.00
_cell.angle_gamma   90.00
#
_symmetry.space_group_name_H-M   'P 1'
#
loop_
_entity.id
_entity.type
_entity.pdbx_description
1 polymer ?
#
loop_
_entity_poly.entity_id
_entity_poly.type
_entity_poly.pdbx_seq_one_letter_code
_entity_poly.pdbx_strand_id
1 'polypeptide(L)'
;NFESIILGMEAAVNGEAGATARGAALKDIIVCGKTGTAQNPLGNGKDHSVFIAFAPKDDPKIAIAVYVENAGFGATYAAPVASLMIEKYLTGAITNKFSEQRMLELNLIAGDNKNR
;
A
#
# COMPACT_ATOMS: atom_id res chain seq x y z
N ASN A 1 9.27 7.25 22.98
CA ASN A 1 9.80 5.93 22.57
C ASN A 1 8.74 5.27 21.68
N PHE A 2 9.02 5.03 20.39
CA PHE A 2 8.04 4.59 19.39
C PHE A 2 8.24 3.14 18.92
N GLU A 3 9.17 2.42 19.54
CA GLU A 3 9.66 1.12 19.11
C GLU A 3 8.54 0.08 18.91
N SER A 4 7.62 -0.06 19.86
CA SER A 4 6.50 -1.02 19.74
C SER A 4 5.57 -0.71 18.56
N ILE A 5 5.40 0.57 18.21
CA ILE A 5 4.59 0.97 17.05
C ILE A 5 5.33 0.62 15.76
N ILE A 6 6.63 0.89 15.70
CA ILE A 6 7.48 0.56 14.55
C ILE A 6 7.47 -0.95 14.31
N LEU A 7 7.64 -1.76 15.36
CA LEU A 7 7.58 -3.23 15.27
C LEU A 7 6.20 -3.72 14.80
N GLY A 8 5.11 -3.09 15.27
CA GLY A 8 3.76 -3.42 14.81
C GLY A 8 3.56 -3.10 13.32
N MET A 9 4.06 -1.95 12.86
CA MET A 9 4.00 -1.54 11.46
C MET A 9 4.90 -2.40 10.56
N GLU A 10 6.06 -2.83 11.04
CA GLU A 10 6.92 -3.80 10.36
C GLU A 10 6.22 -5.15 10.24
N ALA A 11 5.64 -5.68 11.32
CA ALA A 11 4.95 -6.97 11.31
C ALA A 11 3.73 -6.98 10.38
N ALA A 12 3.04 -5.84 10.22
CA ALA A 12 1.93 -5.73 9.28
C ALA A 12 2.34 -5.92 7.81
N VAL A 13 3.59 -5.59 7.45
CA VAL A 13 4.15 -5.70 6.10
C VAL A 13 4.98 -6.97 5.91
N ASN A 14 5.91 -7.24 6.84
CA ASN A 14 6.94 -8.28 6.72
C ASN A 14 6.66 -9.51 7.60
N GLY A 15 5.58 -9.51 8.38
CA GLY A 15 5.23 -10.61 9.27
C GLY A 15 4.67 -11.85 8.57
N GLU A 16 4.59 -12.93 9.33
CA GLU A 16 4.04 -14.22 8.90
C GLU A 16 2.50 -14.21 8.86
N ALA A 17 1.84 -15.35 9.10
CA ALA A 17 0.39 -15.50 9.02
C ALA A 17 -0.34 -14.39 9.79
N GLY A 18 -1.23 -13.66 9.10
CA GLY A 18 -1.97 -12.51 9.65
C GLY A 18 -1.47 -11.12 9.22
N ALA A 19 -0.29 -11.02 8.59
CA ALA A 19 0.18 -9.74 8.03
C ALA A 19 -0.75 -9.24 6.91
N THR A 20 -1.31 -8.05 7.10
CA THR A 20 -2.34 -7.49 6.20
C THR A 20 -1.78 -6.70 5.01
N ALA A 21 -0.49 -6.36 5.01
CA ALA A 21 0.11 -5.41 4.07
C ALA A 21 1.29 -5.99 3.27
N ARG A 22 1.34 -7.31 3.10
CA ARG A 22 2.46 -8.00 2.42
C ARG A 22 2.76 -7.49 1.01
N GLY A 23 1.78 -6.89 0.32
CA GLY A 23 1.99 -6.24 -0.97
C GLY A 23 2.95 -5.03 -0.94
N ALA A 24 3.27 -4.51 0.25
CA ALA A 24 4.24 -3.43 0.45
C ALA A 24 5.67 -3.91 0.76
N ALA A 25 5.89 -5.22 0.92
CA ALA A 25 7.20 -5.74 1.28
C ALA A 25 8.20 -5.60 0.11
N LEU A 26 9.44 -5.24 0.45
CA LEU A 26 10.58 -5.16 -0.46
C LEU A 26 11.68 -6.08 0.06
N LYS A 27 12.47 -6.66 -0.85
CA LYS A 27 13.46 -7.68 -0.52
C LYS A 27 14.57 -7.16 0.41
N ASP A 28 15.14 -5.99 0.07
CA ASP A 28 16.33 -5.45 0.71
C ASP A 28 16.04 -4.16 1.50
N ILE A 29 14.77 -3.79 1.63
CA ILE A 29 14.32 -2.55 2.30
C ILE A 29 13.19 -2.93 3.26
N ILE A 30 13.43 -2.74 4.56
CA ILE A 30 12.39 -2.97 5.58
C ILE A 30 11.40 -1.81 5.54
N VAL A 31 10.21 -2.10 5.01
CA VAL A 31 9.08 -1.16 4.97
C VAL A 31 8.22 -1.36 6.21
N CYS A 32 7.95 -0.26 6.92
CA CYS A 32 7.01 -0.23 8.04
C CYS A 32 5.74 0.46 7.58
N GLY A 33 4.58 -0.20 7.67
CA GLY A 33 3.34 0.41 7.20
C GLY A 33 2.08 -0.21 7.76
N LYS A 34 0.94 0.42 7.49
CA LYS A 34 -0.36 -0.07 7.93
C LYS A 34 -1.44 0.20 6.88
N THR A 35 -2.26 -0.83 6.66
CA THR A 35 -3.48 -0.73 5.86
C THR A 35 -4.59 -0.02 6.62
N GLY A 36 -5.31 0.81 5.88
CA GLY A 36 -6.62 1.33 6.25
C GLY A 36 -7.65 0.99 5.18
N THR A 37 -8.91 1.01 5.59
CA THR A 37 -10.07 0.98 4.69
C THR A 37 -10.96 2.12 5.14
N ALA A 38 -11.17 3.12 4.28
CA ALA A 38 -12.05 4.24 4.60
C ALA A 38 -13.42 3.98 3.98
N GLN A 39 -14.46 3.94 4.81
CA GLN A 39 -15.82 3.65 4.34
C GLN A 39 -16.32 4.71 3.37
N ASN A 40 -16.94 4.27 2.27
CA ASN A 40 -17.59 5.20 1.35
C ASN A 40 -19.00 5.55 1.89
N PRO A 41 -19.24 6.81 2.29
CA PRO A 41 -20.50 7.21 2.95
C PRO A 41 -21.70 7.21 2.00
N LEU A 42 -21.49 7.20 0.69
CA LEU A 42 -22.57 7.24 -0.31
C LEU A 42 -23.16 5.84 -0.60
N GLY A 43 -22.53 4.76 -0.11
CA GLY A 43 -23.06 3.39 -0.13
C GLY A 43 -23.16 2.70 -1.50
N ASN A 44 -22.90 3.44 -2.58
CA ASN A 44 -23.00 3.01 -3.97
C ASN A 44 -21.65 2.66 -4.61
N GLY A 45 -20.53 2.81 -3.88
CA GLY A 45 -19.18 2.43 -4.31
C GLY A 45 -18.47 1.51 -3.31
N LYS A 46 -17.32 0.94 -3.71
CA LYS A 46 -16.44 0.23 -2.77
C LYS A 46 -15.84 1.23 -1.77
N ASP A 47 -15.45 0.74 -0.60
CA ASP A 47 -14.61 1.51 0.33
C ASP A 47 -13.32 1.99 -0.34
N HIS A 48 -12.64 2.97 0.24
CA HIS A 48 -11.39 3.49 -0.28
C HIS A 48 -10.20 2.71 0.28
N SER A 49 -9.24 2.40 -0.60
CA SER A 49 -8.03 1.66 -0.28
C SER A 49 -6.99 2.63 0.27
N VAL A 50 -6.57 2.43 1.53
CA VAL A 50 -5.61 3.33 2.20
C VAL A 50 -4.41 2.54 2.69
N PHE A 51 -3.22 3.12 2.53
CA PHE A 51 -2.00 2.59 3.10
C PHE A 51 -1.04 3.73 3.47
N ILE A 52 -0.45 3.64 4.65
CA ILE A 52 0.56 4.59 5.12
C ILE A 52 1.82 3.80 5.46
N ALA A 53 2.98 4.29 5.04
CA ALA A 53 4.25 3.64 5.31
C ALA A 53 5.42 4.61 5.40
N PHE A 54 6.51 4.15 6.00
CA PHE A 54 7.83 4.75 5.91
C PHE A 54 8.90 3.69 5.68
N ALA A 55 10.02 4.10 5.10
CA ALA A 55 11.15 3.22 4.84
C ALA A 55 12.46 4.02 4.64
N PRO A 56 13.64 3.40 4.86
CA PRO A 56 13.84 2.15 5.61
C PRO A 56 13.46 2.29 7.10
N LYS A 57 13.25 1.17 7.80
CA LYS A 57 12.86 1.15 9.23
C LYS A 57 13.80 1.96 10.14
N ASP A 58 15.11 1.73 10.04
CA ASP A 58 16.09 2.22 11.02
C ASP A 58 16.58 3.65 10.73
N ASP A 59 16.61 4.06 9.47
CA ASP A 59 16.97 5.42 9.02
C ASP A 59 15.98 5.90 7.94
N PRO A 60 14.75 6.28 8.33
CA PRO A 60 13.68 6.60 7.38
C PRO A 60 14.05 7.73 6.43
N LYS A 61 13.94 7.50 5.12
CA LYS A 61 14.20 8.49 4.07
C LYS A 61 12.95 8.94 3.35
N ILE A 62 11.87 8.16 3.42
CA ILE A 62 10.57 8.47 2.83
C ILE A 62 9.45 8.05 3.78
N ALA A 63 8.42 8.89 3.86
CA ALA A 63 7.10 8.55 4.38
C ALA A 63 6.06 8.82 3.29
N ILE A 64 5.09 7.93 3.14
CA ILE A 64 4.09 7.97 2.07
C ILE A 64 2.71 7.59 2.61
N ALA A 65 1.69 8.29 2.13
CA ALA A 65 0.29 7.92 2.28
C ALA A 65 -0.31 7.74 0.89
N VAL A 66 -0.89 6.57 0.64
CA VAL A 66 -1.57 6.24 -0.62
C VAL A 66 -3.05 6.06 -0.33
N TYR A 67 -3.86 6.76 -1.10
CA TYR A 67 -5.32 6.72 -1.04
C TYR A 67 -5.86 6.46 -2.44
N VAL A 68 -6.59 5.36 -2.63
CA VAL A 68 -7.19 4.99 -3.91
C VAL A 68 -8.70 4.91 -3.75
N GLU A 69 -9.41 5.74 -4.49
CA GLU A 69 -10.86 5.83 -4.40
C GLU A 69 -11.56 4.58 -4.94
N ASN A 70 -12.65 4.17 -4.28
CA ASN A 70 -13.51 3.06 -4.73
C ASN A 70 -12.74 1.75 -5.00
N ALA A 71 -11.68 1.51 -4.24
CA ALA A 71 -10.71 0.45 -4.49
C ALA A 71 -10.77 -0.70 -3.45
N GLY A 72 -11.70 -0.64 -2.50
CA GLY A 72 -11.83 -1.63 -1.42
C GLY A 72 -10.63 -1.63 -0.49
N PHE A 73 -10.05 -2.81 -0.24
CA PHE A 73 -9.04 -3.01 0.80
C PHE A 73 -7.70 -2.31 0.51
N GLY A 74 -7.10 -1.68 1.52
CA GLY A 74 -5.75 -1.08 1.49
C GLY A 74 -4.66 -2.02 0.93
N ALA A 75 -4.78 -3.32 1.23
CA ALA A 75 -3.83 -4.35 0.81
C ALA A 75 -3.81 -4.59 -0.71
N THR A 76 -4.92 -4.29 -1.41
CA THR A 76 -5.12 -4.69 -2.80
C THR A 76 -4.46 -3.73 -3.80
N TYR A 77 -4.44 -2.44 -3.46
CA TYR A 77 -4.01 -1.37 -4.35
C TYR A 77 -3.05 -0.38 -3.67
N ALA A 78 -3.45 0.21 -2.54
CA ALA A 78 -2.63 1.23 -1.89
C ALA A 78 -1.26 0.71 -1.42
N ALA A 79 -1.21 -0.50 -0.84
CA ALA A 79 0.05 -1.11 -0.40
C ALA A 79 1.01 -1.45 -1.57
N PRO A 80 0.58 -2.10 -2.66
CA PRO A 80 1.43 -2.28 -3.85
C PRO A 80 1.92 -0.97 -4.48
N VAL A 81 1.07 0.06 -4.57
CA VAL A 81 1.49 1.37 -5.10
C VAL A 81 2.57 1.98 -4.21
N ALA A 82 2.41 1.94 -2.89
CA ALA A 82 3.44 2.42 -1.97
C ALA A 82 4.76 1.67 -2.13
N SER A 83 4.72 0.34 -2.32
CA SER A 83 5.91 -0.49 -2.58
C SER A 83 6.72 0.04 -3.77
N LEU A 84 6.06 0.23 -4.91
CA LEU A 84 6.69 0.69 -6.15
C LEU A 84 7.29 2.09 -5.99
N MET A 85 6.58 2.99 -5.32
CA MET A 85 7.04 4.37 -5.10
C MET A 85 8.23 4.43 -4.15
N ILE A 86 8.19 3.65 -3.06
CA ILE A 86 9.29 3.54 -2.09
C ILE A 86 10.54 2.97 -2.78
N GLU A 87 10.40 1.87 -3.53
CA GLU A 87 11.52 1.26 -4.24
C GLU A 87 12.13 2.22 -5.25
N LYS A 88 11.28 2.89 -6.06
CA LYS A 88 11.73 3.85 -7.05
C LYS A 88 12.47 5.02 -6.44
N TYR A 89 11.98 5.55 -5.32
CA TYR A 89 12.59 6.67 -4.62
C TYR A 89 13.95 6.30 -4.02
N LEU A 90 14.04 5.15 -3.36
CA LEU A 90 15.26 4.74 -2.63
C LEU A 90 16.35 4.16 -3.54
N THR A 91 15.98 3.50 -4.63
CA THR A 91 16.92 2.75 -5.49
C THR A 91 17.07 3.35 -6.89
N GLY A 92 16.17 4.25 -7.30
CA GLY A 92 16.10 4.75 -8.67
C GLY A 92 15.46 3.78 -9.66
N ALA A 93 15.06 2.57 -9.24
CA ALA A 93 14.49 1.53 -10.09
C ALA A 93 13.22 0.91 -9.51
N ILE A 94 12.44 0.23 -10.36
CA ILE A 94 11.32 -0.64 -9.95
C ILE A 94 11.67 -2.03 -10.45
N THR A 95 11.80 -3.00 -9.55
CA THR A 95 12.17 -4.38 -9.89
C THR A 95 10.95 -5.25 -10.18
N ASN A 96 9.84 -5.02 -9.47
CA ASN A 96 8.60 -5.77 -9.67
C ASN A 96 7.78 -5.24 -10.85
N LYS A 97 8.20 -5.60 -12.08
CA LYS A 97 7.55 -5.17 -13.33
C LYS A 97 6.11 -5.64 -13.49
N PHE A 98 5.79 -6.81 -12.94
CA PHE A 98 4.41 -7.31 -12.95
C PHE A 98 3.48 -6.42 -12.13
N SER A 99 3.88 -6.06 -10.91
CA SER A 99 3.10 -5.16 -10.06
C SER A 99 3.02 -3.76 -10.65
N GLU A 100 4.11 -3.25 -11.24
CA GLU A 100 4.14 -1.97 -11.95
C GLU A 100 3.10 -1.93 -13.08
N GLN A 101 3.14 -2.90 -13.99
CA GLN A 101 2.20 -2.99 -15.11
C GLN A 101 0.75 -3.12 -14.61
N ARG A 102 0.50 -4.01 -13.64
CA ARG A 102 -0.84 -4.20 -13.05
C ARG A 102 -1.40 -2.89 -12.48
N MET A 103 -0.58 -2.07 -11.83
CA MET A 103 -1.03 -0.79 -11.27
C MET A 103 -1.23 0.28 -12.33
N LEU A 104 -0.42 0.31 -13.40
CA LEU A 104 -0.56 1.25 -14.50
C LEU A 104 -1.78 0.97 -15.39
N GLU A 105 -2.12 -0.30 -15.61
CA GLU A 105 -3.25 -0.73 -16.44
C GLU A 105 -4.59 -0.73 -15.67
N LEU A 106 -4.56 -0.37 -14.40
CA LEU A 106 -5.73 -0.44 -13.52
C LEU A 106 -6.79 0.60 -13.92
N ASN A 107 -7.97 0.14 -14.35
CA ASN A 107 -9.13 1.00 -14.56
C ASN A 107 -10.21 0.74 -13.50
N LEU A 108 -10.20 1.55 -12.43
CA LEU A 108 -11.20 1.49 -11.36
C LEU A 108 -12.49 2.26 -11.68
N ILE A 109 -12.48 3.07 -12.74
CA ILE A 109 -13.62 3.92 -13.14
C ILE A 109 -14.63 3.11 -13.96
N ALA A 110 -14.16 2.19 -14.82
CA ALA A 110 -15.03 1.40 -15.70
C ALA A 110 -15.99 0.45 -14.96
N GLY A 111 -15.69 0.09 -13.71
CA GLY A 111 -16.56 -0.74 -12.88
C GLY A 111 -17.82 -0.04 -12.37
N ASP A 112 -17.85 1.30 -12.36
CA ASP A 112 -18.94 2.13 -11.80
C ASP A 112 -20.08 2.39 -12.81
N ASN A 113 -19.82 2.20 -14.11
CA ASN A 113 -20.76 2.50 -15.20
C ASN A 113 -21.80 1.40 -15.48
N LYS A 114 -21.85 0.30 -14.69
CA LYS A 114 -22.85 -0.76 -14.91
C LYS A 114 -24.22 -0.50 -14.26
N ASN A 115 -24.37 0.55 -13.45
CA ASN A 115 -25.61 0.83 -12.70
C ASN A 115 -26.04 2.31 -12.70
N ARG A 116 -25.79 3.07 -13.78
CA ARG A 116 -26.39 4.41 -13.97
C ARG A 116 -27.37 4.41 -15.14
#